data_AF-A0A080ZL54-F1
#
_entry.id   AF-A0A080ZL54-F1
#
_cell.length_a   1.000
_cell.length_b   1.000
_cell.length_c   1.000
_cell.angle_alpha   90.00
_cell.angle_beta   90.00
_cell.angle_gamma   90.00
#
_symmetry.space_group_name_H-M   'P 1'
#
loop_
_entity.id
_entity.type
_entity.pdbx_description
1 polymer ?
#
loop_
_entity_poly.entity_id
_entity_poly.type
_entity_poly.pdbx_seq_one_letter_code
_entity_poly.pdbx_strand_id
1 'polypeptide(L)'
;MPSFRTASFKKYLECLDYVWRHAKFLLEFCADHPFLKWKFFRKRMARVAVDAIAKRIVPVVGTKTCVAYGDWSKRNGFRGHAYSPVKGLKHALQKRAMVISMDEFRTRNLYSQCHQTLSSVQYLVDTKLMKRKK
;
A
#
# COMPACT_ATOMS: atom_id res chain seq x y z
N MET A 1 9.11 -4.84 16.08
CA MET A 1 8.64 -4.18 17.31
C MET A 1 7.51 -4.99 17.93
N PRO A 2 7.74 -5.65 19.07
CA PRO A 2 6.70 -6.38 19.77
C PRO A 2 5.62 -5.41 20.30
N SER A 3 4.39 -5.90 20.46
CA SER A 3 3.25 -5.06 20.85
C SER A 3 3.22 -4.86 22.36
N PHE A 4 3.16 -3.61 22.81
CA PHE A 4 2.99 -3.26 24.22
C PHE A 4 1.59 -3.56 24.77
N ARG A 5 0.60 -3.79 23.90
CA ARG A 5 -0.74 -4.21 24.33
C ARG A 5 -0.74 -5.68 24.67
N THR A 6 -0.36 -6.01 25.91
CA THR A 6 -0.35 -7.38 26.45
C THR A 6 -0.80 -7.38 27.91
N ALA A 7 -1.70 -8.30 28.27
CA ALA A 7 -2.12 -8.52 29.66
C ALA A 7 -1.10 -9.32 30.50
N SER A 8 -0.05 -9.86 29.86
CA SER A 8 0.99 -10.66 30.53
C SER A 8 2.19 -9.80 30.89
N PHE A 9 2.57 -9.84 32.17
CA PHE A 9 3.71 -9.10 32.71
C PHE A 9 5.05 -9.55 32.10
N LYS A 10 5.27 -10.86 31.93
CA LYS A 10 6.50 -11.40 31.33
C LYS A 10 6.72 -10.88 29.90
N LYS A 11 5.67 -10.89 29.08
CA LYS A 11 5.71 -10.37 27.70
C LYS A 11 6.00 -8.87 27.66
N TYR A 12 5.53 -8.14 28.68
CA TYR A 12 5.81 -6.71 28.80
C TYR A 12 7.30 -6.45 29.11
N LEU A 13 7.90 -7.22 30.04
CA LEU A 13 9.33 -7.13 30.34
C LEU A 13 10.20 -7.48 29.12
N GLU A 14 9.85 -8.53 28.37
CA GLU A 14 10.54 -8.88 27.12
C GLU A 14 10.44 -7.75 26.06
N CYS A 15 9.30 -7.06 25.97
CA CYS A 15 9.17 -5.88 25.11
C CYS A 15 10.05 -4.72 25.57
N LEU A 16 10.11 -4.47 26.88
CA LEU A 16 10.94 -3.40 27.45
C LEU A 16 12.43 -3.66 27.21
N ASP A 17 12.91 -4.87 27.47
CA ASP A 17 14.29 -5.25 27.22
C ASP A 17 14.65 -5.10 25.73
N TYR A 18 13.75 -5.52 24.83
CA TYR A 18 13.93 -5.29 23.39
C TYR A 18 14.06 -3.80 23.05
N VAL A 19 13.18 -2.94 23.58
CA VAL A 19 13.25 -1.50 23.32
C VAL A 19 14.51 -0.89 23.92
N TRP A 20 14.90 -1.29 25.13
CA TRP A 20 16.09 -0.78 25.80
C TRP A 20 17.36 -1.11 25.01
N ARG A 21 17.50 -2.34 24.53
CA ARG A 21 18.62 -2.77 23.67
C ARG A 21 18.73 -1.94 22.39
N HIS A 22 17.62 -1.44 21.87
CA HIS A 22 17.57 -0.64 20.65
C HIS A 22 17.41 0.87 20.91
N ALA A 23 17.34 1.31 22.17
CA ALA A 23 17.07 2.71 22.53
C ALA A 23 18.17 3.64 22.03
N LYS A 24 19.44 3.23 22.16
CA LYS A 24 20.59 4.00 21.66
C LYS A 24 20.48 4.25 20.14
N PHE A 25 20.22 3.20 19.37
CA PHE A 25 19.99 3.32 17.92
C PHE A 25 18.82 4.24 17.60
N LEU A 26 17.70 4.14 18.33
CA LEU A 26 16.55 4.99 18.10
C LEU A 26 16.87 6.47 18.39
N LEU A 27 17.65 6.76 19.42
CA LEU A 27 18.07 8.12 19.78
C LEU A 27 19.03 8.70 18.75
N GLU A 28 20.05 7.95 18.33
CA GLU A 28 20.97 8.33 17.26
C GLU A 28 20.21 8.58 15.95
N PHE A 29 19.33 7.67 15.57
CA PHE A 29 18.47 7.82 14.39
C PHE A 29 17.57 9.06 14.46
N CYS A 30 16.97 9.35 15.62
CA CYS A 30 16.15 10.55 15.81
C CYS A 30 16.96 11.84 15.73
N ALA A 31 18.21 11.82 16.20
CA ALA A 31 19.12 12.96 16.12
C ALA A 31 19.55 13.23 14.68
N ASP A 32 19.92 12.19 13.94
CA ASP A 32 20.35 12.28 12.53
C ASP A 32 19.19 12.60 11.58
N HIS A 33 17.99 12.11 11.90
CA HIS A 33 16.80 12.30 11.10
C HIS A 33 15.73 13.08 11.87
N PRO A 34 15.86 14.41 11.99
CA PRO A 34 14.85 15.22 12.65
C PRO A 34 13.50 15.00 11.97
N PHE A 35 12.47 14.80 12.79
CA PHE A 35 11.16 14.29 12.37
C PHE A 35 10.58 14.97 11.13
N LEU A 36 10.77 16.29 11.01
CA LEU A 36 10.33 17.05 9.84
C LEU A 36 11.08 16.66 8.57
N LYS A 37 12.42 16.62 8.60
CA LYS A 37 13.24 16.19 7.45
C LYS A 37 12.87 14.77 7.04
N TRP A 38 12.67 13.87 7.99
CA TRP A 38 12.24 12.50 7.71
C TRP A 38 10.84 12.43 7.08
N LYS A 39 9.88 13.23 7.58
CA LYS A 39 8.54 13.33 6.99
C LYS A 39 8.59 13.83 5.54
N PHE A 40 9.42 14.82 5.25
CA PHE A 40 9.64 15.32 3.89
C PHE A 40 10.30 14.25 3.00
N PHE A 41 11.34 13.59 3.50
CA PHE A 41 12.02 12.51 2.81
C PHE A 41 11.05 11.39 2.44
N ARG A 42 10.24 10.91 3.38
CA ARG A 42 9.22 9.88 3.14
C ARG A 42 8.21 10.31 2.07
N LYS A 43 7.73 11.56 2.11
CA LYS A 43 6.83 12.10 1.08
C LYS A 43 7.50 12.16 -0.29
N ARG A 44 8.76 12.57 -0.36
CA ARG A 44 9.56 12.61 -1.60
C ARG A 44 9.74 11.21 -2.16
N MET A 45 10.15 10.25 -1.34
CA MET A 45 10.39 8.87 -1.77
C MET A 45 9.11 8.19 -2.23
N ALA A 46 7.97 8.44 -1.57
CA ALA A 46 6.68 7.96 -2.05
C ALA A 46 6.33 8.48 -3.46
N ARG A 47 6.63 9.77 -3.75
CA ARG A 47 6.44 10.33 -5.09
C ARG A 47 7.38 9.70 -6.11
N VAL A 48 8.66 9.56 -5.78
CA VAL A 48 9.67 8.91 -6.66
C VAL A 48 9.26 7.48 -7.00
N ALA A 49 8.78 6.71 -6.02
CA ALA A 49 8.31 5.34 -6.25
C ALA A 49 7.09 5.30 -7.20
N VAL A 50 6.12 6.21 -7.01
CA VAL A 50 4.94 6.32 -7.89
C VAL A 50 5.35 6.72 -9.30
N ASP A 51 6.26 7.67 -9.45
CA ASP A 51 6.77 8.11 -10.75
C ASP A 51 7.54 6.99 -11.46
N ALA A 52 8.30 6.19 -10.72
CA ALA A 52 8.99 5.00 -11.25
C ALA A 52 8.01 3.95 -11.76
N ILE A 53 6.91 3.70 -11.02
CA ILE A 53 5.83 2.82 -11.48
C ILE A 53 5.18 3.37 -12.74
N ALA A 54 4.84 4.66 -12.78
CA ALA A 54 4.25 5.29 -13.95
C ALA A 54 5.17 5.21 -15.18
N LYS A 55 6.48 5.41 -15.00
CA LYS A 55 7.50 5.21 -16.05
C LYS A 55 7.58 3.76 -16.51
N ARG A 56 7.38 2.78 -15.62
CA ARG A 56 7.36 1.37 -16.01
C ARG A 56 6.12 1.00 -16.82
N ILE A 57 4.96 1.58 -16.50
CA ILE A 57 3.70 1.35 -17.23
C ILE A 57 3.73 2.06 -18.60
N VAL A 58 4.18 3.31 -18.62
CA VAL A 58 4.32 4.13 -19.84
C VAL A 58 5.77 4.59 -19.96
N PRO A 59 6.65 3.80 -20.61
CA PRO A 59 8.07 4.13 -20.74
C PRO A 59 8.30 5.39 -21.57
N VAL A 60 7.63 5.47 -22.72
CA VAL A 60 7.73 6.58 -23.67
C VAL A 60 6.58 7.55 -23.44
N VAL A 61 6.91 8.83 -23.25
CA VAL A 61 5.90 9.89 -23.09
C VAL A 61 5.30 10.20 -24.45
N GLY A 62 3.98 10.17 -24.55
CA GLY A 62 3.30 10.47 -25.81
C GLY A 62 1.78 10.48 -25.70
N THR A 63 1.15 11.27 -26.57
CA THR A 63 -0.31 11.38 -26.66
C THR A 63 -0.96 10.20 -27.39
N LYS A 64 -0.16 9.38 -28.10
CA LYS A 64 -0.63 8.17 -28.79
C LYS A 64 -1.00 7.05 -27.82
N THR A 65 -0.40 7.03 -26.62
CA THR A 65 -0.70 6.02 -25.62
C THR A 65 -1.85 6.51 -24.75
N CYS A 66 -2.94 5.74 -24.74
CA CYS A 66 -4.08 5.97 -23.87
C CYS A 66 -4.12 4.92 -22.76
N VAL A 67 -4.26 5.35 -21.51
CA VAL A 67 -4.36 4.49 -20.34
C VAL A 67 -5.74 4.68 -19.72
N ALA A 68 -6.56 3.63 -19.78
CA ALA A 68 -7.79 3.57 -19.00
C ALA A 68 -7.43 3.33 -17.53
N TYR A 69 -7.98 4.15 -16.63
CA TYR A 69 -7.72 4.07 -15.19
C TYR A 69 -9.02 4.02 -14.42
N GLY A 70 -9.19 2.98 -13.61
CA GLY A 70 -10.37 2.77 -12.78
C GLY A 70 -10.53 3.84 -11.69
N ASP A 71 -11.76 4.23 -11.44
CA ASP A 71 -12.13 5.28 -10.48
C ASP A 71 -12.33 4.76 -9.04
N TRP A 72 -11.42 3.90 -8.58
CA TRP A 72 -11.44 3.31 -7.23
C TRP A 72 -11.79 4.32 -6.13
N SER A 73 -13.03 4.24 -5.64
CA SER A 73 -13.61 5.19 -4.67
C SER A 73 -13.35 4.79 -3.22
N LYS A 74 -12.91 3.54 -2.98
CA LYS A 74 -12.74 3.02 -1.63
C LYS A 74 -11.52 3.65 -0.96
N ARG A 75 -11.77 4.40 0.10
CA ARG A 75 -10.76 5.10 0.89
C ARG A 75 -9.81 4.15 1.63
N ASN A 76 -10.24 2.93 1.93
CA ASN A 76 -9.47 1.95 2.68
C ASN A 76 -8.64 1.07 1.73
N GLY A 77 -7.35 0.93 2.04
CA GLY A 77 -6.49 -0.08 1.42
C GLY A 77 -7.03 -1.49 1.66
N PHE A 78 -6.47 -2.46 0.95
CA PHE A 78 -6.72 -3.86 1.26
C PHE A 78 -6.39 -4.13 2.73
N ARG A 79 -7.21 -4.95 3.41
CA ARG A 79 -7.05 -5.21 4.85
C ARG A 79 -5.63 -5.70 5.14
N GLY A 80 -4.91 -5.00 6.02
CA GLY A 80 -3.52 -5.32 6.38
C GLY A 80 -2.45 -4.66 5.49
N HIS A 81 -2.84 -3.89 4.48
CA HIS A 81 -1.92 -3.20 3.58
C HIS A 81 -2.03 -1.68 3.72
N ALA A 82 -0.95 -1.00 3.34
CA ALA A 82 -0.93 0.46 3.27
C ALA A 82 -1.94 0.98 2.24
N TYR A 83 -2.35 2.24 2.39
CA TYR A 83 -3.23 2.89 1.42
C TYR A 83 -2.56 2.95 0.04
N SER A 84 -3.27 2.45 -0.97
CA SER A 84 -2.79 2.51 -2.35
C SER A 84 -2.73 3.96 -2.84
N PRO A 85 -1.67 4.37 -3.55
CA PRO A 85 -1.50 5.75 -4.03
C PRO A 85 -2.32 6.02 -5.30
N VAL A 86 -3.60 5.65 -5.33
CA VAL A 86 -4.48 5.68 -6.52
C VAL A 86 -4.45 7.05 -7.21
N LYS A 87 -4.75 8.12 -6.47
CA LYS A 87 -4.75 9.49 -6.99
C LYS A 87 -3.36 9.91 -7.47
N GLY A 88 -2.31 9.57 -6.71
CA GLY A 88 -0.94 9.94 -7.05
C GLY A 88 -0.48 9.26 -8.35
N LEU A 89 -0.79 7.98 -8.51
CA LEU A 89 -0.45 7.21 -9.71
C LEU A 89 -1.21 7.72 -10.93
N LYS A 90 -2.51 8.02 -10.81
CA LYS A 90 -3.29 8.64 -11.89
C LYS A 90 -2.63 9.92 -12.40
N HIS A 91 -2.22 10.82 -11.50
CA HIS A 91 -1.54 12.06 -11.88
C HIS A 91 -0.18 11.81 -12.52
N ALA A 92 0.60 10.84 -12.01
CA ALA A 92 1.89 10.50 -12.59
C ALA A 92 1.75 9.92 -14.01
N LEU A 93 0.70 9.13 -14.28
CA LEU A 93 0.37 8.62 -15.60
C LEU A 93 -0.11 9.73 -16.55
N GLN A 94 -0.92 10.68 -16.06
CA GLN A 94 -1.40 11.83 -16.84
C GLN A 94 -0.26 12.72 -17.38
N LYS A 95 0.87 12.78 -16.68
CA LYS A 95 2.07 13.48 -17.17
C LYS A 95 2.76 12.76 -18.33
N ARG A 96 2.44 11.49 -18.58
CA ARG A 96 3.12 10.62 -19.55
C ARG A 96 2.23 10.21 -20.73
N ALA A 97 0.94 10.05 -20.50
CA ALA A 97 -0.03 9.53 -21.45
C ALA A 97 -1.41 10.19 -21.25
N MET A 98 -2.28 10.03 -22.24
CA MET A 98 -3.70 10.35 -22.07
C MET A 98 -4.32 9.36 -21.09
N VAL A 99 -4.87 9.83 -19.98
CA VAL A 99 -5.51 8.96 -18.98
C VAL A 99 -7.01 9.21 -18.98
N ILE A 100 -7.78 8.16 -19.28
CA ILE A 100 -9.25 8.21 -19.26
C ILE A 100 -9.73 7.52 -17.99
N SER A 101 -10.59 8.18 -17.22
CA SER A 101 -11.26 7.52 -16.09
C SER A 101 -12.33 6.58 -16.60
N MET A 102 -12.30 5.34 -16.10
CA MET A 102 -13.31 4.34 -16.36
C MET A 102 -14.03 4.01 -15.06
N ASP A 103 -15.36 3.88 -15.13
CA ASP A 103 -16.15 3.33 -14.04
C ASP A 103 -15.76 1.86 -13.85
N GLU A 104 -15.37 1.50 -12.64
CA GLU A 104 -15.01 0.12 -12.29
C GLU A 104 -16.22 -0.81 -12.14
N PHE A 105 -17.43 -0.37 -12.48
CA PHE A 105 -18.66 -1.14 -12.32
C PHE A 105 -18.53 -2.59 -12.82
N ARG A 106 -18.65 -3.52 -11.86
CA ARG A 106 -18.60 -4.98 -12.07
C ARG A 106 -17.33 -5.52 -12.76
N THR A 107 -16.26 -4.72 -12.90
CA THR A 107 -14.99 -5.18 -13.51
C THR A 107 -14.39 -6.41 -12.84
N ARG A 108 -14.60 -6.57 -11.52
CA ARG A 108 -14.17 -7.77 -10.78
C ARG A 108 -15.08 -8.99 -10.99
N ASN A 109 -16.34 -8.77 -11.36
CA ASN A 109 -17.36 -9.81 -11.37
C ASN A 109 -17.65 -10.32 -12.78
N LEU A 110 -17.26 -9.61 -13.84
CA LEU A 110 -17.54 -10.01 -15.22
C LEU A 110 -16.29 -10.58 -15.87
N TYR A 111 -16.46 -11.67 -16.61
CA TYR A 111 -15.40 -12.20 -17.46
C TYR A 111 -15.18 -11.29 -18.67
N SER A 112 -13.92 -11.01 -19.02
CA SER A 112 -13.59 -10.01 -20.06
C SER A 112 -14.01 -10.40 -21.47
N GLN A 113 -14.11 -11.70 -21.79
CA GLN A 113 -14.45 -12.14 -23.15
C GLN A 113 -15.94 -12.33 -23.37
N CYS A 114 -16.68 -12.82 -22.36
CA CYS A 114 -18.10 -13.15 -22.50
C CYS A 114 -19.04 -12.29 -21.65
N HIS A 115 -18.50 -11.39 -20.82
CA HIS A 115 -19.24 -10.53 -19.89
C HIS A 115 -20.22 -11.27 -18.98
N GLN A 116 -20.02 -12.58 -18.78
CA GLN A 116 -20.79 -13.36 -17.83
C GLN A 116 -20.27 -13.13 -16.42
N THR A 117 -21.17 -13.23 -15.44
CA THR A 117 -20.83 -13.11 -14.03
C THR A 117 -20.00 -14.32 -13.59
N LEU A 118 -18.81 -14.07 -13.06
CA LEU A 118 -17.94 -15.08 -12.47
C LEU A 118 -18.61 -15.68 -11.24
N SER A 119 -18.58 -17.01 -11.13
CA SER A 119 -19.01 -17.71 -9.93
C SER A 119 -18.00 -17.49 -8.79
N SER A 120 -18.51 -17.49 -7.56
CA SER A 120 -17.65 -17.39 -6.37
C SER A 120 -16.80 -18.64 -6.25
N VAL A 121 -15.48 -18.52 -6.44
CA VAL A 121 -14.53 -19.60 -6.16
C VAL A 121 -14.30 -19.68 -4.65
N GLN A 122 -14.70 -20.80 -4.04
CA GLN A 122 -14.28 -21.14 -2.68
C GLN A 122 -12.87 -21.71 -2.75
N TYR A 123 -11.88 -20.90 -2.38
CA TYR A 123 -10.56 -21.44 -2.10
C TYR A 123 -10.63 -22.23 -0.80
N LEU A 124 -10.23 -23.50 -0.83
CA LEU A 124 -9.87 -24.25 0.37
C LEU A 124 -8.59 -23.61 0.94
N VAL A 125 -8.74 -22.47 1.60
CA VAL A 125 -7.66 -21.89 2.39
C VAL A 125 -7.62 -22.71 3.66
N ASP A 126 -6.53 -23.46 3.88
CA ASP A 126 -6.26 -24.11 5.15
C ASP A 126 -6.45 -23.10 6.29
N THR A 127 -7.55 -23.24 7.02
CA THR A 127 -7.94 -22.34 8.12
C THR A 127 -7.06 -22.52 9.36
N LYS A 128 -5.97 -23.28 9.26
CA LYS A 128 -4.93 -23.43 10.28
C LYS A 128 -4.07 -22.18 10.49
N LEU A 129 -4.30 -21.09 9.74
CA LEU A 129 -3.80 -19.77 10.15
C LEU A 129 -4.58 -19.31 11.39
N MET A 130 -3.95 -19.50 12.54
CA MET A 130 -4.48 -19.21 13.88
C MET A 130 -5.28 -17.91 13.89
N LYS A 131 -6.59 -18.03 14.16
CA LYS A 131 -7.44 -16.90 14.52
C LYS A 131 -6.76 -16.16 15.67
N ARG A 132 -6.28 -14.95 15.40
CA ARG A 132 -5.73 -14.05 16.43
C ARG A 132 -6.87 -13.76 17.42
N LYS A 133 -6.80 -14.35 18.62
CA LYS A 133 -7.76 -14.08 19.70
C LYS A 133 -7.75 -12.57 20.00
N LYS A 134 -8.97 -12.02 20.14
CA LYS A 134 -9.21 -10.61 20.50
C LYS A 134 -8.58 -10.29 21.85
#